data_AF-A0A5E4SK49-F1
#
_entry.id   AF-A0A5E4SK49-F1
#
_cell.length_a   1.000
_cell.length_b   1.000
_cell.length_c   1.000
_cell.angle_alpha   90.00
_cell.angle_beta   90.00
_cell.angle_gamma   90.00
#
_symmetry.space_group_name_H-M   'P 1'
#
loop_
_entity.id
_entity.type
_entity.pdbx_description
1 polymer ?
#
loop_
_entity_poly.entity_id
_entity_poly.type
_entity_poly.pdbx_seq_one_letter_code
_entity_poly.pdbx_strand_id
1 'polypeptide(L)'
;MRVFQTFQAFQSQPTRTTPVSRLTIVCLADALGALRKQMFVDLTALGLRATHVSITHWSDRDEASATVTLDCPFASRASLTSLVMRLSGERSVRRVFWSDDGARCSGVNVGAMPAHA
;
A
#
# COMPACT_ATOMS: atom_id res chain seq x y z
N MET A 1 -31.26 8.68 36.23
CA MET A 1 -31.07 7.23 36.06
C MET A 1 -30.92 6.93 34.56
N ARG A 2 -29.87 6.18 34.21
CA ARG A 2 -29.52 5.57 32.90
C ARG A 2 -28.38 6.25 32.12
N VAL A 3 -27.22 5.69 32.44
CA VAL A 3 -25.89 5.70 31.82
C VAL A 3 -25.97 5.35 30.33
N PHE A 4 -25.40 6.20 29.48
CA PHE A 4 -25.06 5.82 28.11
C PHE A 4 -23.72 5.08 28.13
N GLN A 5 -23.80 3.78 27.91
CA GLN A 5 -22.66 2.88 27.84
C GLN A 5 -21.80 3.18 26.62
N THR A 6 -20.51 3.37 26.87
CA THR A 6 -19.46 3.54 25.88
C THR A 6 -19.30 2.25 25.08
N PHE A 7 -19.52 2.30 23.77
CA PHE A 7 -19.06 1.24 22.87
C PHE A 7 -17.54 1.38 22.71
N GLN A 8 -16.79 0.64 23.51
CA GLN A 8 -15.36 0.44 23.26
C GLN A 8 -15.23 -0.49 22.04
N ALA A 9 -14.99 0.11 20.89
CA ALA A 9 -14.58 -0.62 19.71
C ALA A 9 -13.35 -1.47 20.05
N PHE A 10 -13.44 -2.75 19.69
CA PHE A 10 -12.42 -3.78 19.85
C PHE A 10 -11.14 -3.32 19.14
N GLN A 11 -10.25 -2.65 19.86
CA GLN A 11 -8.90 -2.32 19.39
C GLN A 11 -8.15 -3.64 19.30
N SER A 12 -8.27 -4.31 18.15
CA SER A 12 -7.50 -5.51 17.84
C SER A 12 -6.03 -5.09 17.84
N GLN A 13 -5.34 -5.40 18.94
CA GLN A 13 -3.90 -5.22 19.08
C GLN A 13 -3.23 -5.99 17.92
N PRO A 14 -2.55 -5.33 16.97
CA PRO A 14 -1.82 -6.08 15.95
C PRO A 14 -0.62 -6.72 16.66
N THR A 15 -0.78 -7.99 16.99
CA THR A 15 0.27 -8.84 17.54
C THR A 15 1.30 -9.03 16.43
N ARG A 16 2.38 -8.25 16.51
CA ARG A 16 3.56 -8.27 15.63
C ARG A 16 3.26 -7.87 14.18
N THR A 17 2.99 -6.58 13.98
CA THR A 17 2.78 -5.95 12.66
C THR A 17 4.09 -5.96 11.86
N THR A 18 4.24 -6.90 10.93
CA THR A 18 5.15 -6.70 9.80
C THR A 18 4.84 -5.34 9.17
N PRO A 19 5.86 -4.52 8.84
CA PRO A 19 5.59 -3.23 8.21
C PRO A 19 4.82 -3.49 6.92
N VAL A 20 3.70 -2.82 6.77
CA VAL A 20 2.87 -2.97 5.59
C VAL A 20 3.33 -1.95 4.56
N SER A 21 3.60 -2.38 3.34
CA SER A 21 3.94 -1.49 2.22
C SER A 21 2.90 -1.63 1.12
N ARG A 22 2.59 -0.52 0.45
CA ARG A 22 1.65 -0.48 -0.68
C ARG A 22 2.45 -0.20 -1.95
N LEU A 23 2.46 -1.15 -2.87
CA LEU A 23 2.99 -1.00 -4.22
C LEU A 23 1.83 -0.65 -5.16
N THR A 24 1.95 0.44 -5.89
CA THR A 24 0.96 0.87 -6.89
C THR A 24 1.62 0.96 -8.25
N ILE A 25 1.00 0.32 -9.23
CA ILE A 25 1.40 0.39 -10.63
C ILE A 25 0.23 0.86 -11.48
N VAL A 26 0.51 1.78 -12.40
CA VAL A 26 -0.39 2.28 -13.44
C VAL A 26 0.23 1.86 -14.76
N CYS A 27 -0.52 1.14 -15.58
CA CYS A 27 -0.07 0.60 -16.85
C CYS A 27 -1.19 0.63 -17.88
N LEU A 28 -0.88 0.26 -19.12
CA LEU A 28 -1.88 0.01 -20.14
C LEU A 28 -2.86 -1.10 -19.69
N ALA A 29 -4.14 -0.92 -19.98
CA ALA A 29 -5.18 -1.85 -19.55
C ALA A 29 -4.97 -3.27 -20.10
N ASP A 30 -4.59 -3.40 -21.37
CA ASP A 30 -4.30 -4.67 -22.03
C ASP A 30 -3.09 -5.40 -21.41
N ALA A 31 -2.08 -4.64 -20.96
CA ALA A 31 -0.86 -5.19 -20.38
C ALA A 31 -1.00 -5.60 -18.90
N LEU A 32 -2.05 -5.14 -18.22
CA LEU A 32 -2.24 -5.36 -16.78
C LEU A 32 -2.26 -6.85 -16.41
N GLY A 33 -2.88 -7.69 -17.24
CA GLY A 33 -2.97 -9.13 -16.99
C GLY A 33 -1.60 -9.82 -16.96
N ALA A 34 -0.71 -9.46 -17.89
CA ALA A 34 0.65 -9.99 -17.96
C ALA A 34 1.53 -9.41 -16.84
N LEU A 35 1.47 -8.09 -16.67
CA LEU A 35 2.23 -7.36 -15.65
C LEU A 35 1.91 -7.84 -14.23
N ARG A 36 0.62 -8.10 -13.95
CA ARG A 36 0.19 -8.64 -12.66
C ARG A 36 0.86 -9.97 -12.35
N LYS A 37 0.88 -10.90 -13.32
CA LYS A 37 1.53 -12.22 -13.14
C LYS A 37 3.02 -12.06 -12.87
N GLN A 38 3.71 -11.28 -13.71
CA GLN A 38 5.15 -11.03 -13.56
C GLN A 38 5.46 -10.39 -12.20
N MET A 39 4.69 -9.38 -11.80
CA MET A 39 4.83 -8.71 -10.52
C MET A 39 4.68 -9.68 -9.34
N PHE A 40 3.68 -10.58 -9.35
CA PHE A 40 3.52 -11.57 -8.27
C PHE A 40 4.67 -12.58 -8.22
N VAL A 41 5.19 -13.01 -9.37
CA VAL A 41 6.38 -13.87 -9.45
C VAL A 41 7.58 -13.15 -8.83
N ASP A 42 7.80 -11.89 -9.21
CA ASP A 42 8.90 -11.08 -8.70
C ASP A 42 8.80 -10.86 -7.18
N LEU A 43 7.61 -10.50 -6.68
CA LEU A 43 7.38 -10.34 -5.25
C LEU A 43 7.66 -11.63 -4.47
N THR A 44 7.21 -12.77 -5.00
CA THR A 44 7.44 -14.09 -4.39
C THR A 44 8.92 -14.45 -4.40
N ALA A 45 9.65 -14.16 -5.48
CA ALA A 45 11.09 -14.38 -5.57
C ALA A 45 11.89 -13.52 -4.58
N LEU A 46 11.37 -12.35 -4.21
CA LEU A 46 11.92 -11.49 -3.16
C LEU A 46 11.49 -11.89 -1.75
N GLY A 47 10.66 -12.94 -1.60
CA GLY A 47 10.09 -13.34 -0.31
C GLY A 47 9.07 -12.35 0.26
N LEU A 48 8.54 -11.44 -0.57
CA LEU A 48 7.52 -10.48 -0.19
C LEU A 48 6.14 -11.10 -0.35
N ARG A 49 5.34 -11.05 0.72
CA ARG A 49 3.99 -11.61 0.73
C ARG A 49 2.96 -10.54 0.45
N ALA A 50 2.18 -10.73 -0.61
CA ALA A 50 1.02 -9.89 -0.88
C ALA A 50 -0.18 -10.30 -0.01
N THR A 51 -0.76 -9.33 0.68
CA THR A 51 -1.90 -9.50 1.59
C THR A 51 -3.20 -9.04 0.98
N HIS A 52 -3.15 -8.00 0.15
CA HIS A 52 -4.32 -7.43 -0.48
C HIS A 52 -3.98 -6.90 -1.87
N VAL A 53 -4.93 -7.02 -2.79
CA VAL A 53 -4.77 -6.62 -4.19
C VAL A 53 -6.04 -5.93 -4.61
N SER A 54 -5.91 -4.69 -5.03
CA SER A 54 -7.01 -3.92 -5.62
C SER A 54 -6.63 -3.55 -7.04
N ILE A 55 -7.58 -3.71 -7.96
CA ILE A 55 -7.39 -3.40 -9.37
C ILE A 55 -8.45 -2.39 -9.76
N THR A 56 -8.02 -1.28 -10.34
CA THR A 56 -8.90 -0.23 -10.83
C THR A 56 -8.68 -0.06 -12.33
N HIS A 57 -9.75 -0.20 -13.10
CA HIS A 57 -9.77 0.10 -14.52
C HIS A 57 -10.44 1.46 -14.71
N TRP A 58 -9.86 2.33 -15.54
CA TRP A 58 -10.50 3.58 -15.93
C TRP A 58 -11.17 3.37 -17.28
N SER A 59 -12.47 3.62 -17.39
CA SER A 59 -13.20 3.38 -18.65
C SER A 59 -12.92 4.44 -19.73
N ASP A 60 -12.36 5.58 -19.33
CA ASP A 60 -12.07 6.74 -20.18
C ASP A 60 -10.61 6.78 -20.67
N ARG A 61 -9.74 5.95 -20.08
CA ARG A 61 -8.32 5.88 -20.43
C ARG A 61 -7.99 4.43 -20.76
N ASP A 62 -7.11 4.18 -21.72
CA ASP A 62 -6.53 2.85 -21.97
C ASP A 62 -5.55 2.42 -20.85
N GLU A 63 -5.84 2.79 -19.61
CA GLU A 63 -5.02 2.62 -18.42
C GLU A 63 -5.76 1.82 -17.36
N ALA A 64 -4.99 1.05 -16.60
CA ALA A 64 -5.43 0.36 -15.42
C ALA A 64 -4.37 0.48 -14.33
N SER A 65 -4.79 0.31 -13.08
CA SER A 65 -3.88 0.25 -11.96
C SER A 65 -4.08 -1.00 -11.14
N ALA A 66 -2.96 -1.49 -10.60
CA ALA A 66 -2.96 -2.48 -9.55
C ALA A 66 -2.28 -1.88 -8.32
N THR A 67 -2.97 -1.97 -7.19
CA THR A 67 -2.44 -1.62 -5.88
C THR A 67 -2.32 -2.90 -5.07
N VAL A 68 -1.09 -3.22 -4.64
CA VAL A 68 -0.77 -4.42 -3.86
C VAL A 68 -0.27 -4.00 -2.49
N THR A 69 -0.95 -4.47 -1.46
CA THR A 69 -0.49 -4.38 -0.08
C THR A 69 0.39 -5.58 0.22
N LEU A 70 1.56 -5.32 0.79
CA LEU A 70 2.64 -6.27 1.03
C LEU A 70 3.03 -6.27 2.51
N ASP A 71 3.26 -7.44 3.07
CA ASP A 71 4.07 -7.60 4.27
C ASP A 71 5.54 -7.39 3.87
N CYS A 72 6.12 -6.24 4.23
CA CYS A 72 7.43 -5.81 3.76
C CYS A 72 8.34 -5.46 4.94
N PRO A 73 9.26 -6.36 5.36
CA PRO A 73 10.24 -6.02 6.37
C PRO A 73 11.22 -4.96 5.87
N PHE A 74 11.77 -4.16 6.79
CA PHE A 74 12.70 -3.06 6.45
C PHE A 74 13.88 -3.51 5.58
N ALA A 75 14.42 -4.71 5.82
CA ALA A 75 15.52 -5.27 5.04
C ALA A 75 15.18 -5.49 3.55
N SER A 76 13.90 -5.72 3.22
CA SER A 76 13.45 -5.99 1.84
C SER A 76 13.04 -4.72 1.08
N ARG A 77 13.05 -3.54 1.72
CA ARG A 77 12.68 -2.27 1.09
C ARG A 77 13.62 -1.88 -0.06
N ALA A 78 14.91 -2.18 0.07
CA ALA A 78 15.87 -1.97 -1.02
C ALA A 78 15.50 -2.82 -2.25
N SER A 79 15.20 -4.10 -2.03
CA SER A 79 14.75 -5.01 -3.10
C SER A 79 13.42 -4.59 -3.72
N LEU A 80 12.45 -4.12 -2.92
CA LEU A 80 11.20 -3.55 -3.43
C LEU A 80 11.44 -2.31 -4.29
N THR A 81 12.38 -1.46 -3.88
CA THR A 81 12.76 -0.27 -4.64
C THR A 81 13.43 -0.66 -5.96
N SER A 82 14.33 -1.64 -5.97
CA SER A 82 14.92 -2.18 -7.20
C SER A 82 13.87 -2.78 -8.13
N LEU A 83 12.88 -3.51 -7.59
CA LEU A 83 11.75 -4.03 -8.35
C LEU A 83 10.94 -2.90 -9.01
N VAL A 84 10.62 -1.85 -8.25
CA VAL A 84 9.90 -0.66 -8.74
C VAL A 84 10.68 0.01 -9.87
N MET A 85 11.99 0.19 -9.72
CA MET A 85 12.84 0.77 -10.77
C MET A 85 12.84 -0.07 -12.04
N ARG A 86 12.88 -1.41 -11.91
CA ARG A 86 12.80 -2.33 -13.04
C ARG A 86 11.45 -2.26 -13.74
N LEU A 87 10.35 -2.31 -12.98
CA LEU A 87 8.99 -2.17 -13.51
C LEU A 87 8.77 -0.83 -14.20
N SER A 88 9.43 0.24 -13.73
CA SER A 88 9.35 1.56 -14.37
C SER A 88 9.99 1.61 -15.76
N GLY A 89 10.85 0.65 -16.11
CA GLY A 89 11.46 0.54 -17.45
C GLY A 89 10.59 -0.20 -18.47
N GLU A 90 9.51 -0.84 -18.04
CA GLU A 90 8.62 -1.58 -18.93
C GLU A 90 7.78 -0.63 -19.79
N ARG A 91 7.72 -0.86 -21.11
CA ARG A 91 7.02 0.05 -22.04
C ARG A 91 5.54 0.24 -21.73
N SER A 92 4.92 -0.78 -21.14
CA SER A 92 3.50 -0.76 -20.79
C SER A 92 3.21 -0.04 -19.47
N VAL A 93 4.24 0.28 -18.69
CA VAL A 93 4.11 0.94 -17.39
C VAL A 93 4.14 2.45 -17.57
N ARG A 94 3.12 3.12 -17.03
CA ARG A 94 3.01 4.59 -17.03
C ARG A 94 3.57 5.17 -15.74
N ARG A 95 3.31 4.51 -14.62
CA ARG A 95 3.78 4.94 -13.31
C ARG A 95 3.89 3.76 -12.37
N VAL A 96 4.92 3.72 -11.55
CA VAL A 96 5.04 2.73 -10.48
C VAL A 96 5.68 3.40 -9.26
N PHE A 97 5.13 3.14 -8.09
CA PHE A 97 5.63 3.69 -6.84
C PHE A 97 5.22 2.79 -5.68
N TRP A 98 5.91 2.92 -4.56
CA TRP A 98 5.50 2.26 -3.34
C TRP A 98 5.48 3.25 -2.17
N SER A 99 4.73 2.92 -1.14
CA SER A 99 4.62 3.72 0.08
C SER A 99 4.58 2.80 1.30
N ASP A 100 5.14 3.25 2.41
CA ASP A 100 5.06 2.53 3.67
C ASP A 100 3.77 2.94 4.41
N ASP A 101 2.91 1.98 4.73
CA ASP A 101 1.69 2.20 5.51
C ASP A 101 2.01 2.53 6.98
N GLY A 102 3.26 2.29 7.42
CA GLY A 102 3.81 2.79 8.69
C GLY A 102 3.87 4.32 8.77
N ALA A 103 3.77 5.03 7.64
CA ALA A 103 3.51 6.46 7.59
C ALA A 103 2.00 6.77 7.60
N ARG A 104 1.20 6.04 8.40
CA ARG A 104 0.09 6.74 9.04
C ARG A 104 0.73 7.83 9.86
N CYS A 105 0.61 9.05 9.36
CA CYS A 105 0.67 10.25 10.15
C CYS A 105 -0.05 9.96 11.47
N SER A 106 0.70 9.62 12.53
CA SER A 106 0.34 10.06 13.86
C SER A 106 0.24 11.57 13.66
N GLY A 107 -1.00 12.05 13.52
CA GLY A 107 -1.28 13.46 13.49
C GLY A 107 -0.49 14.06 14.62
N VAL A 108 0.52 14.85 14.27
CA VAL A 108 1.10 15.77 15.22
C VAL A 108 -0.09 16.65 15.62
N ASN A 109 -0.58 16.45 16.84
CA ASN A 109 -1.62 17.28 17.40
C ASN A 109 -0.94 18.62 17.74
N VAL A 110 -0.61 19.41 16.70
CA VAL A 110 -0.20 20.81 16.85
C VAL A 110 -1.48 21.57 17.10
N GLY A 111 -1.73 21.90 18.36
CA GLY A 111 -2.84 22.78 18.73
C GLY A 111 -3.47 22.51 20.10
N ALA A 112 -2.68 22.20 21.12
CA ALA A 112 -3.10 22.56 22.47
C ALA A 112 -3.03 24.10 22.58
N MET A 113 -4.17 24.76 22.46
CA MET A 113 -4.35 26.15 22.87
C MET A 113 -5.32 26.16 24.05
N PRO A 114 -4.87 26.43 25.29
CA PRO A 114 -5.78 26.71 26.39
C PRO A 114 -6.35 28.13 26.19
N ALA A 115 -7.64 28.22 25.93
CA ALA A 115 -8.36 29.49 25.99
C ALA A 115 -8.53 29.88 27.47
N HIS A 116 -7.74 30.86 27.91
CA HIS A 116 -8.04 31.66 29.09
C HIS A 116 -9.13 32.68 28.73
N ALA A 117 -10.25 32.63 29.43
CA ALA A 117 -11.05 33.79 29.84
C ALA A 117 -12.01 33.35 30.95
#